data_AF-A0A350JIR1-F1
#
_entry.id   AF-A0A350JIR1-F1
#
_cell.length_a   1.000
_cell.length_b   1.000
_cell.length_c   1.000
_cell.angle_alpha   90.00
_cell.angle_beta   90.00
_cell.angle_gamma   90.00
#
_symmetry.space_group_name_H-M   'P 1'
#
loop_
_entity.id
_entity.type
_entity.pdbx_description
1 polymer ?
#
loop_
_entity_poly.entity_id
_entity_poly.type
_entity_poly.pdbx_seq_one_letter_code
_entity_poly.pdbx_strand_id
1 'polypeptide(L)' 'GRLLMDVVRGNQTLFMRRDEVRASWEWVESILRNWESEEITNVLYEAGSWGPGDSIMTEGAHWVSPPKQSRTR' A
#
# COMPACT_ATOMS: atom_id res chain seq x y z
N GLY A 1 15.69 18.24 -3.66
CA GLY A 1 15.88 17.91 -2.23
C GLY A 1 14.92 18.73 -1.38
N ARG A 2 13.72 18.20 -1.13
CA ARG A 2 12.66 18.90 -0.38
C ARG A 2 12.65 18.48 1.09
N LEU A 3 12.77 17.18 1.35
CA LEU A 3 12.89 16.60 2.68
C LEU A 3 14.03 17.22 3.52
N LEU A 4 15.21 17.47 2.93
CA LEU A 4 16.34 18.06 3.66
C LEU A 4 16.09 19.52 4.06
N MET A 5 15.42 20.31 3.21
CA MET A 5 15.04 21.69 3.52
C MET A 5 13.96 21.77 4.60
N ASP A 6 13.07 20.77 4.66
CA ASP A 6 11.99 20.71 5.65
C ASP A 6 12.52 20.37 7.06
N VAL A 7 13.61 19.58 7.16
CA VAL A 7 14.33 19.30 8.42
C VAL A 7 15.00 20.55 8.98
N VAL A 8 15.69 21.33 8.14
CA VAL A 8 16.39 22.57 8.56
C VAL A 8 15.41 23.65 9.04
N ARG A 9 14.17 23.63 8.53
CA ARG A 9 13.10 24.56 8.94
C ARG A 9 12.32 24.10 10.17
N GLY A 10 12.69 22.96 10.78
CA GLY A 10 12.06 22.44 12.00
C GLY A 10 10.63 21.93 11.82
N ASN A 11 10.18 21.69 10.58
CA ASN A 11 8.81 21.23 10.33
C ASN A 11 8.72 19.70 10.39
N GLN A 12 8.42 19.17 11.57
CA GLN A 12 8.33 17.74 11.83
C GLN A 12 7.02 17.08 11.32
N THR A 13 6.11 17.83 10.69
CA THR A 13 4.80 17.30 10.23
C THR A 13 4.88 16.22 9.14
N LEU A 14 6.02 16.13 8.44
CA LEU A 14 6.24 15.13 7.39
C LEU A 14 6.94 13.86 7.89
N PHE A 15 7.23 13.76 9.19
CA PHE A 15 7.87 12.59 9.79
C PHE A 15 6.88 11.87 10.68
N MET A 16 6.73 10.56 10.47
CA MET A 16 5.93 9.71 11.36
C MET A 16 6.53 9.70 12.76
N ARG A 17 5.68 9.71 13.78
CA ARG A 17 6.14 9.64 15.17
C ARG A 17 6.57 8.21 15.50
N ARG A 18 7.51 8.05 16.42
CA ARG A 18 8.13 6.75 16.75
C ARG A 18 7.11 5.70 17.23
N ASP A 19 6.10 6.14 17.97
CA ASP A 19 4.97 5.35 18.46
C ASP A 19 4.05 4.91 17.32
N GLU A 20 3.75 5.80 16.37
CA GLU A 20 2.97 5.45 15.16
C GLU A 20 3.67 4.40 14.30
N VAL A 21 4.99 4.51 14.12
CA VAL A 21 5.81 3.50 13.43
C VAL A 21 5.71 2.16 14.14
N ARG A 22 5.83 2.15 15.47
CA ARG A 22 5.75 0.91 16.27
C ARG A 22 4.36 0.27 16.16
N ALA A 23 3.29 1.03 16.30
CA ALA A 23 1.92 0.53 16.19
C ALA A 23 1.65 -0.04 14.78
N SER A 24 2.15 0.64 13.74
CA SER A 24 2.08 0.14 12.37
C SER A 24 2.79 -1.20 12.22
N TRP A 25 3.95 -1.36 12.86
CA TRP A 25 4.72 -2.59 12.82
C TRP A 25 4.09 -3.75 13.60
N GLU A 26 3.53 -3.47 14.78
CA GLU A 26 2.76 -4.46 15.56
C GLU A 26 1.58 -5.02 14.76
N TRP A 27 0.90 -4.16 13.98
CA TRP A 27 -0.17 -4.60 13.10
C TRP A 27 0.35 -5.44 11.91
N VAL A 28 1.40 -4.98 11.22
CA VAL A 28 2.02 -5.73 10.10
C VAL A 28 2.53 -7.10 10.55
N GLU A 29 3.09 -7.20 11.75
CA GLU A 29 3.58 -8.45 12.30
C GLU A 29 2.47 -9.52 12.41
N SER A 30 1.23 -9.13 12.72
CA SER A 30 0.11 -10.08 12.75
C SER A 30 -0.17 -10.72 11.39
N ILE A 31 -0.04 -9.97 10.30
CA ILE A 31 -0.23 -10.46 8.92
C ILE A 31 0.90 -11.42 8.56
N LEU A 32 2.15 -11.03 8.86
CA LEU A 32 3.33 -11.86 8.57
C LEU A 32 3.28 -13.20 9.30
N ARG A 33 2.92 -13.19 10.59
CA ARG A 33 2.77 -14.41 11.37
C ARG A 33 1.70 -15.34 10.79
N ASN A 34 0.58 -14.78 10.31
CA ASN A 34 -0.45 -15.58 9.66
C ASN A 34 0.07 -16.24 8.37
N TRP A 35 0.79 -15.49 7.53
CA TRP A 35 1.40 -16.02 6.31
C TRP A 35 2.49 -17.05 6.56
N GLU A 36 3.23 -16.96 7.66
CA GLU A 36 4.19 -18.01 8.05
C GLU A 36 3.50 -19.27 8.58
N SER A 37 2.36 -19.12 9.27
CA SER A 37 1.62 -20.24 9.85
C SER A 37 0.71 -20.97 8.87
N GLU A 38 0.19 -20.26 7.86
CA GLU A 38 -0.73 -20.81 6.88
C GLU A 38 -0.01 -20.98 5.53
N GLU A 39 -0.07 -22.18 4.93
CA GLU A 39 0.42 -22.42 3.58
C GLU A 39 -0.55 -21.86 2.52
N ILE A 40 -0.78 -20.54 2.55
CA ILE A 40 -1.63 -19.86 1.57
C ILE A 40 -0.89 -19.79 0.23
N THR A 41 -1.47 -20.38 -0.81
CA THR A 41 -0.93 -20.25 -2.17
C THR A 41 -1.22 -18.85 -2.72
N ASN A 42 -0.19 -18.19 -3.24
CA ASN A 42 -0.35 -16.88 -3.88
C ASN A 42 -1.23 -16.96 -5.12
N VAL A 43 -2.23 -16.06 -5.21
CA VAL A 43 -3.05 -15.90 -6.41
C VAL A 43 -2.25 -15.10 -7.45
N LEU A 44 -1.91 -15.73 -8.56
CA LEU A 44 -1.20 -15.09 -9.65
C LEU A 44 -2.14 -14.23 -10.49
N TYR A 45 -1.60 -13.17 -11.08
CA TYR A 45 -2.31 -12.27 -11.97
C TYR A 45 -1.42 -11.87 -13.16
N GLU A 46 -2.03 -11.55 -14.29
CA GLU A 46 -1.30 -11.19 -15.51
C GLU A 46 -0.57 -9.85 -15.35
N ALA A 47 0.63 -9.74 -15.91
CA ALA A 47 1.39 -8.49 -15.92
C ALA A 47 0.61 -7.40 -16.68
N GLY A 48 0.45 -6.22 -16.06
CA GLY A 48 -0.35 -5.12 -16.60
C GLY A 48 -1.84 -5.18 -16.24
N SER A 49 -2.29 -6.23 -15.54
CA SER A 49 -3.60 -6.24 -14.87
C SER A 49 -3.55 -5.53 -13.52
N TRP A 50 -4.73 -5.25 -12.94
CA TRP A 50 -4.88 -4.62 -11.62
C TRP A 50 -4.65 -5.56 -10.44
N GLY A 51 -4.32 -6.84 -10.68
CA GLY A 51 -4.26 -7.88 -9.66
C GLY A 51 -5.27 -9.01 -9.92
N PRO A 52 -5.61 -9.84 -8.92
CA PRO A 52 -6.49 -11.01 -9.04
C PRO A 52 -7.98 -10.71 -9.33
N GLY A 53 -8.30 -9.50 -9.83
CA GLY A 53 -9.65 -9.04 -10.14
C GLY A 53 -10.47 -8.61 -8.92
N ASP A 54 -11.79 -8.52 -9.08
CA ASP A 54 -12.74 -8.14 -8.01
C ASP A 54 -12.96 -9.26 -6.98
N SER A 55 -12.32 -10.42 -7.16
CA SER A 55 -12.44 -11.59 -6.29
C SER A 55 -12.00 -11.33 -4.84
N ILE A 56 -11.12 -10.34 -4.65
CA ILE A 56 -10.62 -9.91 -3.33
C ILE A 56 -11.47 -8.77 -2.72
N MET A 57 -12.50 -8.31 -3.43
CA MET A 57 -13.35 -7.22 -2.96
C MET A 57 -14.57 -7.70 -2.19
N THR A 58 -15.07 -6.82 -1.32
CA THR A 58 -16.37 -6.99 -0.67
C THR A 58 -17.49 -6.64 -1.66
N GLU A 59 -18.70 -7.15 -1.40
CA GLU A 59 -19.85 -6.95 -2.27
C GLU A 59 -20.12 -5.44 -2.49
N GLY A 60 -20.17 -5.02 -3.76
CA GLY A 60 -20.42 -3.63 -4.16
C GLY A 60 -19.17 -2.74 -4.27
N ALA A 61 -17.98 -3.22 -3.90
CA ALA A 61 -16.73 -2.51 -4.15
C ALA A 61 -16.19 -2.80 -5.56
N HIS A 62 -15.58 -1.81 -6.19
CA HIS A 62 -14.91 -1.93 -7.49
C HIS A 62 -13.66 -1.05 -7.54
N TRP A 63 -12.67 -1.45 -8.34
CA TRP A 63 -11.46 -0.66 -8.56
C TRP A 63 -11.81 0.64 -9.30
N VAL A 64 -11.50 1.80 -8.69
CA VAL A 64 -11.57 3.07 -9.41
C VAL A 64 -10.33 3.22 -10.27
N SER A 65 -10.46 2.90 -11.56
CA SER A 65 -9.38 3.09 -12.53
C SER A 65 -9.21 4.59 -12.84
N PRO A 66 -7.99 5.15 -12.81
CA PRO A 66 -7.73 6.50 -13.29
C PRO A 66 -8.07 6.58 -14.79
N PRO A 67 -8.59 7.72 -15.28
CA PRO A 67 -8.96 7.85 -16.68
C PRO A 67 -7.75 7.57 -17.57
N LYS A 68 -7.93 6.74 -18.61
CA LYS A 68 -6.90 6.49 -19.63
C LYS A 68 -6.50 7.83 -20.22
N GLN A 69 -5.29 8.31 -19.93
CA GLN A 69 -4.75 9.47 -20.61
C GLN A 69 -4.55 9.11 -22.08
N SER A 70 -5.40 9.65 -22.94
CA SER A 70 -5.19 9.61 -24.39
C SER A 70 -3.91 10.38 -24.69
N ARG A 71 -2.80 9.67 -24.86
CA ARG A 71 -1.62 10.23 -25.51
C ARG A 71 -1.99 10.46 -26.98
N THR A 72 -2.57 11.62 -27.27
CA THR A 72 -2.62 12.14 -28.64
C THR A 72 -1.17 12.33 -29.09
N ARG A 73 -0.84 11.72 -30.23
CA ARG A 73 0.45 11.88 -30.92
C ARG A 73 0.66 13.32 -31.37
#